data_AF-A0A2N4SAG2-F1
#
_entry.id   AF-A0A2N4SAG2-F1
#
_cell.length_a   1.000
_cell.length_b   1.000
_cell.length_c   1.000
_cell.angle_alpha   90.00
_cell.angle_beta   90.00
_cell.angle_gamma   90.00
#
_symmetry.space_group_name_H-M   'P 1'
#
loop_
_entity.id
_entity.type
_entity.pdbx_description
1 polymer ?
#
loop_
_entity_poly.entity_id
_entity_poly.type
_entity_poly.pdbx_seq_one_letter_code
_entity_poly.pdbx_strand_id
1 'polypeptide(L)'
;MKLEYFLDNINEFDVPKLPHGKVNSINDLYESLIENYLPKKETVENWHVLLLKYIQQEDAIFFIRRYASAPNKDWTLLRRGFLTEYSSGLKYVFCDNFFAHYFFLMALHNYTPAFDDFNEHIKSRKFPYGFMKTSEEEPFQAFPKGKTVNINTAGWKLAHLYSVNQNDYNFDYKKISKELFPRGNQNDWNKNHGNDYPSRFIEKTNTNELRKITIAHFLRLVHPINYFLVPKTKLSNMDIGESPELISFMRETVYSRYKDILTEYEDLIMSKKIETLDYHNCRFNLEYGLDYKNSKDSEGKRLKSTKKTESPKYIATNDKYSNEDLSIIKAYLIDGLSFRSIEKKILQIDSPARGGGFIAKGILNSYGIEAKDKGTVTDKNINELISNNTGKLKRTLIELNEYIKNCH
;
A
#
# COMPACT_ATOMS: atom_id res chain seq x y z
N MET A 1 12.99 29.92 -2.63
CA MET A 1 11.60 29.73 -2.14
C MET A 1 11.67 29.10 -0.75
N LYS A 2 10.99 29.64 0.25
CA LYS A 2 10.90 29.04 1.59
C LYS A 2 9.93 27.85 1.59
N LEU A 3 10.16 26.89 2.47
CA LEU A 3 9.32 25.69 2.59
C LEU A 3 7.88 26.05 2.99
N GLU A 4 7.71 26.99 3.91
CA GLU A 4 6.40 27.50 4.35
C GLU A 4 5.52 27.91 3.16
N TYR A 5 6.09 28.68 2.23
CA TYR A 5 5.39 29.11 1.02
C TYR A 5 4.97 27.92 0.14
N PHE A 6 5.84 26.92 -0.04
CA PHE A 6 5.49 25.74 -0.83
C PHE A 6 4.34 24.96 -0.17
N LEU A 7 4.42 24.73 1.14
CA LEU A 7 3.40 23.99 1.90
C LEU A 7 2.05 24.72 1.90
N ASP A 8 2.08 26.04 2.09
CA ASP A 8 0.88 26.88 2.09
C ASP A 8 0.22 26.95 0.71
N ASN A 9 0.99 26.86 -0.39
CA ASN A 9 0.44 26.95 -1.74
C ASN A 9 0.47 25.61 -2.48
N ILE A 10 0.61 24.49 -1.77
CA ILE A 10 0.88 23.18 -2.38
C ILE A 10 -0.19 22.72 -3.39
N ASN A 11 -1.44 23.14 -3.20
CA ASN A 11 -2.57 22.85 -4.07
C ASN A 11 -2.63 23.73 -5.33
N GLU A 12 -1.80 24.78 -5.39
CA GLU A 12 -1.70 25.70 -6.53
C GLU A 12 -0.59 25.31 -7.50
N PHE A 13 0.38 24.51 -7.04
CA PHE A 13 1.39 23.93 -7.92
C PHE A 13 0.76 22.98 -8.93
N ASP A 14 1.11 23.18 -10.19
CA ASP A 14 0.56 22.40 -11.29
C ASP A 14 0.93 20.92 -11.15
N VAL A 15 -0.05 20.05 -11.43
CA VAL A 15 0.21 18.64 -11.67
C VAL A 15 -0.41 18.35 -13.03
N PRO A 16 0.41 18.02 -14.05
CA PRO A 16 -0.09 17.75 -15.38
C PRO A 16 -1.23 16.75 -15.33
N LYS A 17 -2.33 17.03 -16.02
CA LYS A 17 -3.44 16.08 -16.11
C LYS A 17 -2.97 14.81 -16.82
N LEU A 18 -3.39 13.66 -16.32
CA LEU A 18 -3.15 12.36 -16.96
C LEU A 18 -3.64 12.44 -18.42
N PRO A 19 -2.76 12.26 -19.42
CA PRO A 19 -3.17 12.22 -20.82
C PRO A 19 -3.98 10.95 -21.10
N HIS A 20 -4.70 10.95 -22.23
CA HIS A 20 -5.31 9.73 -22.74
C HIS A 20 -4.27 8.92 -23.52
N GLY A 21 -4.25 7.60 -23.33
CA GLY A 21 -3.33 6.74 -24.07
C GLY A 21 -3.62 5.26 -23.92
N LYS A 22 -2.91 4.49 -24.74
CA LYS A 22 -2.98 3.03 -24.80
C LYS A 22 -1.58 2.47 -25.06
N VAL A 23 -1.16 1.50 -24.26
CA VAL A 23 0.18 0.88 -24.34
C VAL A 23 0.07 -0.61 -24.06
N ASN A 24 0.96 -1.38 -24.69
CA ASN A 24 0.91 -2.85 -24.66
C ASN A 24 2.14 -3.51 -24.01
N SER A 25 3.09 -2.71 -23.54
CA SER A 25 4.32 -3.17 -22.89
C SER A 25 4.81 -2.18 -21.83
N ILE A 26 5.73 -2.65 -20.98
CA ILE A 26 6.34 -1.83 -19.94
C ILE A 26 7.20 -0.71 -20.55
N ASN A 27 7.97 -1.03 -21.59
CA ASN A 27 8.82 -0.05 -22.27
C ASN A 27 7.97 1.08 -22.88
N ASP A 28 6.91 0.73 -23.60
CA ASP A 28 6.00 1.74 -24.20
C ASP A 28 5.38 2.62 -23.11
N LEU A 29 4.96 2.03 -21.98
CA LEU A 29 4.42 2.78 -20.84
C LEU A 29 5.45 3.73 -20.24
N TYR A 30 6.71 3.30 -20.12
CA TYR A 30 7.77 4.13 -19.59
C TYR A 30 8.05 5.33 -20.50
N GLU A 31 8.38 5.06 -21.76
CA GLU A 31 8.78 6.08 -22.74
C GLU A 31 7.63 7.05 -23.06
N SER A 32 6.40 6.56 -23.20
CA SER A 32 5.26 7.40 -23.56
C SER A 32 4.67 8.17 -22.39
N LEU A 33 4.90 7.75 -21.15
CA LEU A 33 4.19 8.28 -19.98
C LEU A 33 5.12 8.52 -18.79
N ILE A 34 5.66 7.48 -18.18
CA ILE A 34 6.30 7.59 -16.84
C ILE A 34 7.52 8.51 -16.88
N GLU A 35 8.38 8.38 -17.89
CA GLU A 35 9.64 9.10 -18.00
C GLU A 35 9.45 10.63 -17.90
N ASN A 36 8.42 11.15 -18.55
CA ASN A 36 8.09 12.57 -18.62
C ASN A 36 7.69 13.19 -17.27
N TYR A 37 7.37 12.36 -16.27
CA TYR A 37 6.92 12.80 -14.95
C TYR A 37 7.82 12.31 -13.82
N LEU A 38 9.07 11.95 -14.13
CA LEU A 38 10.09 11.68 -13.12
C LEU A 38 10.76 12.99 -12.69
N PRO A 39 11.07 13.16 -11.39
CA PRO A 39 11.88 14.28 -10.92
C PRO A 39 13.24 14.35 -11.64
N LYS A 40 13.80 15.57 -11.74
CA LYS A 40 15.16 15.76 -12.25
C LYS A 40 16.18 15.06 -11.36
N LYS A 41 17.25 14.57 -11.98
CA LYS A 41 18.32 13.84 -11.28
C LYS A 41 18.93 14.64 -10.14
N GLU A 42 19.34 15.88 -10.42
CA GLU A 42 19.91 16.81 -9.44
C GLU A 42 18.97 17.06 -8.24
N THR A 43 17.66 17.16 -8.49
CA THR A 43 16.68 17.34 -7.41
C THR A 43 16.61 16.12 -6.50
N VAL A 44 16.65 14.90 -7.06
CA VAL A 44 16.69 13.67 -6.26
C VAL A 44 17.98 13.56 -5.45
N GLU A 45 19.12 13.95 -6.04
CA GLU A 45 20.43 14.02 -5.37
C GLU A 45 20.41 15.00 -4.20
N ASN A 46 19.85 16.20 -4.40
CA ASN A 46 19.71 17.20 -3.34
C ASN A 46 18.81 16.72 -2.20
N TRP A 47 17.69 16.05 -2.52
CA TRP A 47 16.84 15.43 -1.51
C TRP A 47 17.57 14.34 -0.73
N HIS A 48 18.40 13.53 -1.41
CA HIS A 48 19.19 12.50 -0.75
C HIS A 48 20.15 13.10 0.28
N VAL A 49 20.94 14.10 -0.11
CA VAL A 49 21.87 14.80 0.79
C VAL A 49 21.14 15.43 1.98
N LEU A 50 20.01 16.10 1.73
CA LEU A 50 19.19 16.69 2.80
C LEU A 50 18.70 15.64 3.80
N LEU A 51 18.18 14.52 3.30
CA LEU A 51 17.62 13.46 4.14
C LEU A 51 18.69 12.73 4.93
N LEU A 52 19.86 12.46 4.32
CA LEU A 52 21.01 11.91 5.04
C LEU A 52 21.44 12.82 6.18
N LYS A 53 21.53 14.14 5.96
CA LYS A 53 21.85 15.09 7.02
C LYS A 53 20.80 15.10 8.13
N TYR A 54 19.51 14.97 7.77
CA TYR A 54 18.40 14.99 8.72
C TYR A 54 18.35 13.75 9.63
N ILE A 55 18.52 12.54 9.08
CA ILE A 55 18.43 11.30 9.87
C ILE A 55 19.56 11.16 10.93
N GLN A 56 20.66 11.90 10.75
CA GLN A 56 21.77 11.96 11.71
C GLN A 56 21.50 12.88 12.91
N GLN A 57 20.46 13.74 12.86
CA GLN A 57 20.14 14.61 13.99
C GLN A 57 19.59 13.77 15.15
N GLU A 58 20.18 13.90 16.34
CA GLU A 58 19.77 13.13 17.52
C GLU A 58 18.27 13.35 17.84
N ASP A 59 17.82 14.59 17.71
CA ASP A 59 16.46 15.07 17.99
C ASP A 59 15.54 15.10 16.74
N ALA A 60 15.92 14.40 15.66
CA ALA A 60 15.06 14.22 14.49
C ALA A 60 13.70 13.61 14.86
N ILE A 61 12.64 14.08 14.19
CA ILE A 61 11.28 13.53 14.31
C ILE A 61 10.95 12.75 13.03
N PHE A 62 10.58 11.48 13.18
CA PHE A 62 10.35 10.58 12.05
C PHE A 62 8.85 10.33 11.82
N PHE A 63 8.38 10.51 10.60
CA PHE A 63 6.99 10.23 10.23
C PHE A 63 6.79 8.74 9.92
N ILE A 64 5.80 8.13 10.56
CA ILE A 64 5.49 6.71 10.47
C ILE A 64 4.07 6.50 9.96
N ARG A 65 3.96 5.90 8.79
CA ARG A 65 2.69 5.49 8.18
C ARG A 65 2.05 4.30 8.91
N ARG A 66 1.33 4.57 10.00
CA ARG A 66 0.57 3.59 10.81
C ARG A 66 -0.70 4.21 11.37
N TYR A 67 -1.68 3.35 11.66
CA TYR A 67 -2.94 3.73 12.33
C TYR A 67 -3.67 4.92 11.66
N ALA A 68 -3.68 4.96 10.33
CA ALA A 68 -4.34 6.02 9.54
C ALA A 68 -5.48 5.51 8.64
N SER A 69 -5.77 4.21 8.66
CA SER A 69 -6.64 3.54 7.67
C SER A 69 -8.00 3.11 8.21
N ALA A 70 -8.28 3.28 9.50
CA ALA A 70 -9.60 2.99 10.04
C ALA A 70 -10.64 3.97 9.46
N PRO A 71 -11.91 3.57 9.34
CA PRO A 71 -12.99 4.52 9.00
C PRO A 71 -13.05 5.67 10.00
N ASN A 72 -13.45 6.87 9.55
CA ASN A 72 -13.57 8.04 10.44
C ASN A 72 -14.54 7.81 11.62
N LYS A 73 -15.58 6.97 11.46
CA LYS A 73 -16.47 6.58 12.56
C LYS A 73 -15.76 5.82 13.68
N ASP A 74 -14.64 5.16 13.38
CA ASP A 74 -13.84 4.38 14.30
C ASP A 74 -12.56 5.15 14.67
N TRP A 75 -12.71 6.46 14.90
CA TRP A 75 -11.63 7.41 15.17
C TRP A 75 -10.73 7.00 16.34
N THR A 76 -11.24 6.20 17.29
CA THR A 76 -10.47 5.61 18.40
C THR A 76 -9.31 4.73 17.94
N LEU A 77 -9.35 4.24 16.70
CA LEU A 77 -8.32 3.42 16.06
C LEU A 77 -7.28 4.25 15.28
N LEU A 78 -7.50 5.56 15.13
CA LEU A 78 -6.67 6.47 14.33
C LEU A 78 -5.67 7.25 15.18
N ARG A 79 -4.47 7.55 14.64
CA ARG A 79 -3.41 8.30 15.33
C ARG A 79 -2.78 9.39 14.48
N ARG A 80 -3.45 9.90 13.45
CA ARG A 80 -2.81 10.80 12.48
C ARG A 80 -2.37 12.10 13.16
N GLY A 81 -1.11 12.48 13.03
CA GLY A 81 -0.52 13.67 13.67
C GLY A 81 -0.11 13.49 15.14
N PHE A 82 -0.19 12.27 15.70
CA PHE A 82 0.09 12.02 17.11
C PHE A 82 1.58 11.74 17.31
N LEU A 83 2.24 12.53 18.16
CA LEU A 83 3.68 12.45 18.43
C LEU A 83 3.99 11.56 19.63
N THR A 84 4.91 10.61 19.44
CA THR A 84 5.45 9.75 20.50
C THR A 84 6.92 10.07 20.73
N GLU A 85 7.31 10.19 21.99
CA GLU A 85 8.68 10.50 22.43
C GLU A 85 9.16 9.43 23.41
N TYR A 86 10.34 8.86 23.17
CA TYR A 86 11.00 7.93 24.10
C TYR A 86 11.94 8.71 25.03
N SER A 87 12.16 8.22 26.25
CA SER A 87 13.10 8.83 27.21
C SER A 87 14.53 9.02 26.67
N SER A 88 14.95 8.10 25.80
CA SER A 88 16.20 8.12 25.02
C SER A 88 16.28 9.14 23.86
N GLY A 89 15.24 9.95 23.63
CA GLY A 89 15.25 11.01 22.61
C GLY A 89 14.68 10.64 21.24
N LEU A 90 14.38 9.36 20.94
CA LEU A 90 13.72 8.99 19.69
C LEU A 90 12.29 9.56 19.64
N LYS A 91 11.97 10.25 18.55
CA LYS A 91 10.65 10.85 18.33
C LYS A 91 10.07 10.37 17.00
N TYR A 92 8.80 9.99 17.02
CA TYR A 92 8.07 9.72 15.79
C TYR A 92 6.63 10.22 15.84
N VAL A 93 6.08 10.53 14.67
CA VAL A 93 4.71 10.97 14.50
C VAL A 93 3.99 10.08 13.50
N PHE A 94 2.76 9.69 13.81
CA PHE A 94 1.96 8.89 12.89
C PHE A 94 1.38 9.75 11.75
N CYS A 95 1.40 9.25 10.53
CA CYS A 95 0.97 9.99 9.34
C CYS A 95 0.00 9.19 8.45
N ASP A 96 -0.69 9.88 7.55
CA ASP A 96 -1.51 9.23 6.52
C ASP A 96 -0.69 8.90 5.26
N ASN A 97 -1.34 8.26 4.27
CA ASN A 97 -0.68 7.86 3.02
C ASN A 97 -0.30 9.05 2.12
N PHE A 98 -0.89 10.22 2.33
CA PHE A 98 -0.71 11.39 1.49
C PHE A 98 0.53 12.19 1.86
N PHE A 99 1.15 11.91 3.01
CA PHE A 99 2.40 12.52 3.42
C PHE A 99 3.49 12.43 2.34
N ALA A 100 3.63 11.27 1.67
CA ALA A 100 4.59 11.08 0.58
C ALA A 100 4.36 12.01 -0.63
N HIS A 101 3.12 12.46 -0.85
CA HIS A 101 2.78 13.31 -1.99
C HIS A 101 3.41 14.71 -1.87
N TYR A 102 3.65 15.20 -0.64
CA TYR A 102 4.31 16.48 -0.42
C TYR A 102 5.74 16.46 -0.99
N PHE A 103 6.50 15.43 -0.65
CA PHE A 103 7.89 15.24 -1.07
C PHE A 103 7.99 15.04 -2.57
N PHE A 104 7.13 14.18 -3.13
CA PHE A 104 7.16 13.92 -4.56
C PHE A 104 6.78 15.15 -5.38
N LEU A 105 5.78 15.95 -4.94
CA LEU A 105 5.41 17.17 -5.66
C LEU A 105 6.52 18.21 -5.61
N MET A 106 7.17 18.42 -4.45
CA MET A 106 8.34 19.29 -4.35
C MET A 106 9.43 18.85 -5.33
N ALA A 107 9.74 17.55 -5.38
CA ALA A 107 10.74 17.02 -6.30
C ALA A 107 10.34 17.18 -7.78
N LEU A 108 9.06 16.99 -8.12
CA LEU A 108 8.54 17.19 -9.48
C LEU A 108 8.69 18.65 -9.94
N HIS A 109 8.59 19.60 -9.01
CA HIS A 109 8.80 21.04 -9.24
C HIS A 109 10.26 21.48 -9.07
N ASN A 110 11.20 20.54 -9.09
CA ASN A 110 12.64 20.80 -8.92
C ASN A 110 12.99 21.54 -7.61
N TYR A 111 12.17 21.36 -6.58
CA TYR A 111 12.34 22.01 -5.29
C TYR A 111 12.86 21.03 -4.24
N THR A 112 13.96 21.43 -3.61
CA THR A 112 14.49 20.85 -2.38
C THR A 112 14.68 22.00 -1.39
N PRO A 113 14.09 21.96 -0.18
CA PRO A 113 14.27 23.01 0.81
C PRO A 113 15.72 23.06 1.31
N ALA A 114 16.14 24.19 1.88
CA ALA A 114 17.39 24.24 2.63
C ALA A 114 17.27 23.36 3.89
N PHE A 115 18.38 22.78 4.35
CA PHE A 115 18.38 21.90 5.52
C PHE A 115 17.78 22.58 6.76
N ASP A 116 18.21 23.79 7.09
CA ASP A 116 17.75 24.49 8.31
C ASP A 116 16.24 24.78 8.23
N ASP A 117 15.76 25.19 7.06
CA ASP A 117 14.33 25.44 6.80
C ASP A 117 13.50 24.15 6.97
N PHE A 118 13.97 23.04 6.40
CA PHE A 118 13.32 21.73 6.54
C PHE A 118 13.31 21.24 8.00
N ASN A 119 14.46 21.31 8.65
CA ASN A 119 14.65 20.85 10.02
C ASN A 119 13.80 21.67 11.00
N GLU A 120 13.79 23.00 10.84
CA GLU A 120 12.96 23.91 11.63
C GLU A 120 11.47 23.58 11.43
N HIS A 121 10.99 23.44 10.19
CA HIS A 121 9.57 23.16 9.93
C HIS A 121 9.08 21.86 10.58
N ILE A 122 9.90 20.81 10.60
CA ILE A 122 9.52 19.57 11.28
C ILE A 122 9.57 19.75 12.80
N LYS A 123 10.66 20.30 13.36
CA LYS A 123 10.84 20.45 14.81
C LYS A 123 9.87 21.45 15.45
N SER A 124 9.55 22.52 14.73
CA SER A 124 8.56 23.52 15.11
C SER A 124 7.13 23.08 14.78
N ARG A 125 6.94 21.83 14.30
CA ARG A 125 5.63 21.21 14.03
C ARG A 125 4.81 21.97 12.99
N LYS A 126 5.45 22.65 12.05
CA LYS A 126 4.78 23.34 10.92
C LYS A 126 4.57 22.41 9.73
N PHE A 127 5.38 21.36 9.59
CA PHE A 127 5.23 20.39 8.50
C PHE A 127 3.98 19.53 8.71
N PRO A 128 3.08 19.36 7.72
CA PRO A 128 1.81 18.65 7.92
C PRO A 128 1.97 17.12 7.97
N TYR A 129 1.16 16.42 8.76
CA TYR A 129 1.18 14.94 8.80
C TYR A 129 0.44 14.26 7.63
N GLY A 130 -0.27 15.02 6.82
CA GLY A 130 -1.23 14.51 5.83
C GLY A 130 -2.36 15.50 5.57
N PHE A 131 -3.47 15.05 4.99
CA PHE A 131 -4.64 15.91 4.74
C PHE A 131 -5.95 15.40 5.38
N MET A 132 -6.02 14.12 5.74
CA MET A 132 -7.23 13.53 6.30
C MET A 132 -7.32 13.81 7.80
N LYS A 133 -8.46 14.30 8.30
CA LYS A 133 -8.71 14.48 9.74
C LYS A 133 -10.13 14.13 10.14
N THR A 134 -10.33 13.85 11.43
CA THR A 134 -11.63 13.98 12.11
C THR A 134 -11.51 15.00 13.24
N SER A 135 -12.62 15.62 13.65
CA SER A 135 -12.64 16.58 14.77
C SER A 135 -12.25 15.94 16.10
N GLU A 136 -12.49 14.64 16.26
CA GLU A 136 -12.23 13.88 17.48
C GLU A 136 -10.74 13.56 17.67
N GLU A 137 -9.95 13.49 16.59
CA GLU A 137 -8.49 13.30 16.69
C GLU A 137 -7.75 14.60 17.04
N GLU A 138 -8.29 15.76 16.65
CA GLU A 138 -7.63 17.07 16.71
C GLU A 138 -7.05 17.44 18.09
N PRO A 139 -7.73 17.17 19.22
CA PRO A 139 -7.18 17.45 20.56
C PRO A 139 -5.91 16.68 20.92
N PHE A 140 -5.58 15.61 20.19
CA PHE A 140 -4.45 14.71 20.45
C PHE A 140 -3.30 14.90 19.44
N GLN A 141 -3.46 15.80 18.47
CA GLN A 141 -2.51 16.04 17.39
C GLN A 141 -1.42 17.03 17.81
N ALA A 142 -0.16 16.66 17.59
CA ALA A 142 0.99 17.56 17.73
C ALA A 142 1.33 18.29 16.42
N PHE A 143 0.98 17.68 15.29
CA PHE A 143 1.28 18.19 13.95
C PHE A 143 -0.01 18.60 13.23
N PRO A 144 0.04 19.64 12.37
CA PRO A 144 -1.12 20.15 11.69
C PRO A 144 -1.54 19.24 10.53
N LYS A 145 -2.82 19.34 10.18
CA LYS A 145 -3.31 18.92 8.87
C LYS A 145 -2.83 19.92 7.81
N GLY A 146 -2.37 19.43 6.67
CA GLY A 146 -2.04 20.25 5.51
C GLY A 146 -3.13 20.25 4.42
N LYS A 147 -2.81 20.91 3.31
CA LYS A 147 -3.66 21.03 2.12
C LYS A 147 -3.55 19.79 1.24
N THR A 148 -4.57 19.54 0.43
CA THR A 148 -4.58 18.38 -0.49
C THR A 148 -3.59 18.58 -1.62
N VAL A 149 -2.77 17.55 -1.90
CA VAL A 149 -1.93 17.49 -3.09
C VAL A 149 -2.72 16.96 -4.29
N ASN A 150 -2.67 17.68 -5.42
CA ASN A 150 -3.51 17.43 -6.58
C ASN A 150 -3.08 16.26 -7.50
N ILE A 151 -2.12 15.42 -7.09
CA ILE A 151 -1.70 14.23 -7.86
C ILE A 151 -2.89 13.32 -8.20
N ASN A 152 -3.70 13.00 -7.20
CA ASN A 152 -4.82 12.07 -7.37
C ASN A 152 -6.01 12.68 -8.12
N THR A 153 -6.17 14.01 -8.08
CA THR A 153 -7.24 14.73 -8.80
C THR A 153 -6.83 14.97 -10.25
N ALA A 154 -5.54 15.12 -10.54
CA ALA A 154 -4.97 15.14 -11.89
C ALA A 154 -5.00 13.77 -12.59
N GLY A 155 -5.42 12.70 -11.90
CA GLY A 155 -5.63 11.38 -12.49
C GLY A 155 -4.51 10.37 -12.24
N TRP A 156 -3.50 10.75 -11.47
CA TRP A 156 -2.35 9.91 -11.17
C TRP A 156 -2.53 9.12 -9.88
N LYS A 157 -1.75 8.05 -9.75
CA LYS A 157 -1.45 7.32 -8.52
C LYS A 157 0.06 7.41 -8.30
N LEU A 158 0.46 7.66 -7.07
CA LEU A 158 1.86 7.59 -6.65
C LEU A 158 2.22 6.13 -6.34
N ALA A 159 2.89 5.46 -7.26
CA ALA A 159 3.42 4.10 -7.08
C ALA A 159 4.76 4.14 -6.36
N HIS A 160 5.14 3.04 -5.71
CA HIS A 160 6.38 2.96 -4.94
C HIS A 160 7.25 1.78 -5.35
N LEU A 161 8.57 1.96 -5.30
CA LEU A 161 9.55 0.88 -5.54
C LEU A 161 9.63 -0.05 -4.33
N TYR A 162 9.67 0.51 -3.13
CA TYR A 162 9.77 -0.23 -1.87
C TYR A 162 8.59 0.13 -0.98
N SER A 163 7.75 -0.87 -0.67
CA SER A 163 6.56 -0.62 0.12
C SER A 163 6.88 -0.35 1.58
N VAL A 164 6.11 0.57 2.15
CA VAL A 164 6.19 0.95 3.58
C VAL A 164 5.46 -0.06 4.48
N ASN A 165 4.42 -0.73 3.96
CA ASN A 165 3.53 -1.61 4.73
C ASN A 165 3.54 -3.08 4.28
N GLN A 166 4.33 -3.41 3.26
CA GLN A 166 4.55 -4.79 2.83
C GLN A 166 5.90 -5.31 3.32
N ASN A 167 6.15 -6.60 3.08
CA ASN A 167 7.39 -7.25 3.49
C ASN A 167 8.49 -7.00 2.43
N ASP A 168 8.75 -5.74 2.11
CA ASP A 168 9.91 -5.32 1.30
C ASP A 168 11.12 -4.96 2.17
N TYR A 169 10.98 -5.14 3.49
CA TYR A 169 12.08 -5.13 4.45
C TYR A 169 12.79 -6.48 4.43
N ASN A 170 14.07 -6.50 4.82
CA ASN A 170 14.85 -7.72 5.04
C ASN A 170 14.43 -8.49 6.32
N PHE A 171 13.35 -8.08 6.98
CA PHE A 171 12.70 -8.74 8.10
C PHE A 171 11.16 -8.72 7.95
N ASP A 172 10.45 -9.52 8.74
CA ASP A 172 8.98 -9.56 8.71
C ASP A 172 8.35 -8.36 9.43
N TYR A 173 8.36 -7.22 8.76
CA TYR A 173 7.80 -5.96 9.27
C TYR A 173 6.35 -6.13 9.69
N LYS A 174 5.50 -6.84 8.92
CA LYS A 174 4.08 -7.01 9.26
C LYS A 174 3.89 -7.65 10.64
N LYS A 175 4.73 -8.62 11.00
CA LYS A 175 4.66 -9.32 12.29
C LYS A 175 5.02 -8.40 13.47
N ILE A 176 6.13 -7.68 13.39
CA ILE A 176 6.71 -6.97 14.54
C ILE A 176 6.31 -5.50 14.65
N SER A 177 5.86 -4.90 13.56
CA SER A 177 5.61 -3.46 13.46
C SER A 177 4.59 -2.87 14.45
N LYS A 178 3.66 -3.66 14.99
CA LYS A 178 2.75 -3.18 16.06
C LYS A 178 3.46 -3.08 17.41
N GLU A 179 4.52 -3.85 17.62
CA GLU A 179 5.37 -3.80 18.80
C GLU A 179 6.38 -2.66 18.67
N LEU A 180 6.93 -2.47 17.47
CA LEU A 180 7.85 -1.36 17.16
C LEU A 180 7.17 0.01 17.33
N PHE A 181 5.94 0.14 16.82
CA PHE A 181 5.16 1.38 16.85
C PHE A 181 3.81 1.12 17.52
N PRO A 182 3.73 1.06 18.86
CA PRO A 182 2.50 0.72 19.55
C PRO A 182 1.44 1.81 19.41
N ARG A 183 0.19 1.40 19.15
CA ARG A 183 -0.95 2.31 18.98
C ARG A 183 -1.23 3.20 20.19
N GLY A 184 -1.02 2.69 21.41
CA GLY A 184 -1.44 3.33 22.66
C GLY A 184 -2.95 3.56 22.77
N ASN A 185 -3.36 4.13 23.88
CA ASN A 185 -4.68 4.72 24.07
C ASN A 185 -4.61 6.22 23.74
N GLN A 186 -5.70 6.83 23.27
CA GLN A 186 -5.66 8.24 22.85
C GLN A 186 -5.26 9.18 23.99
N ASN A 187 -5.73 8.92 25.20
CA ASN A 187 -5.40 9.69 26.39
C ASN A 187 -3.92 9.61 26.79
N ASP A 188 -3.16 8.69 26.19
CA ASP A 188 -1.70 8.67 26.32
C ASP A 188 -1.07 9.91 25.66
N TRP A 189 -1.76 10.54 24.70
CA TRP A 189 -1.38 11.81 24.07
C TRP A 189 -2.09 12.95 24.75
N ASN A 190 -1.37 13.65 25.61
CA ASN A 190 -1.92 14.75 26.38
C ASN A 190 -0.88 15.86 26.47
N LYS A 191 -1.32 17.04 26.89
CA LYS A 191 -0.43 18.18 27.16
C LYS A 191 0.25 17.96 28.51
N ASN A 192 1.16 17.00 28.59
CA ASN A 192 2.01 16.80 29.76
C ASN A 192 3.46 17.19 29.41
N HIS A 193 4.28 17.38 30.46
CA HIS A 193 5.73 17.61 30.35
C HIS A 193 6.18 18.99 29.83
N GLY A 194 5.38 20.05 30.04
CA GLY A 194 5.78 21.43 29.71
C GLY A 194 5.71 21.79 28.22
N ASN A 195 5.14 20.91 27.40
CA ASN A 195 4.90 21.14 25.98
C ASN A 195 3.51 21.77 25.76
N ASP A 196 3.42 22.75 24.85
CA ASP A 196 2.13 23.36 24.45
C ASP A 196 1.27 22.46 23.54
N TYR A 197 1.77 21.26 23.22
CA TYR A 197 1.18 20.31 22.28
C TYR A 197 0.98 18.93 22.93
N PRO A 198 -0.01 18.15 22.48
CA PRO A 198 -0.21 16.78 22.94
C PRO A 198 0.92 15.86 22.50
N SER A 199 1.47 15.06 23.41
CA SER A 199 2.47 14.05 23.08
C SER A 199 2.31 12.84 24.00
N ARG A 200 2.82 11.69 23.56
CA ARG A 200 2.92 10.48 24.38
C ARG A 200 4.37 10.23 24.75
N PHE A 201 4.66 10.16 26.04
CA PHE A 201 5.97 9.78 26.53
C PHE A 201 6.05 8.27 26.80
N ILE A 202 7.16 7.65 26.41
CA ILE A 202 7.48 6.25 26.70
C ILE A 202 8.73 6.20 27.56
N GLU A 203 8.57 5.80 28.82
CA GLU A 203 9.64 5.61 29.83
C GLU A 203 10.47 4.35 29.57
N LYS A 204 10.88 4.14 28.31
CA LYS A 204 11.77 3.05 27.92
C LYS A 204 12.86 3.63 27.04
N THR A 205 14.10 3.24 27.30
CA THR A 205 15.20 3.55 26.40
C THR A 205 14.96 2.82 25.07
N ASN A 206 14.95 3.55 23.96
CA ASN A 206 14.89 2.97 22.63
C ASN A 206 16.19 2.19 22.35
N THR A 207 16.13 1.21 21.46
CA THR A 207 17.33 0.51 20.98
C THR A 207 17.85 1.19 19.72
N ASN A 208 19.17 1.14 19.50
CA ASN A 208 19.77 1.55 18.22
C ASN A 208 19.06 0.90 17.03
N GLU A 209 18.60 -0.34 17.19
CA GLU A 209 17.81 -1.06 16.19
C GLU A 209 16.44 -0.41 15.92
N LEU A 210 15.71 -0.01 16.96
CA LEU A 210 14.44 0.69 16.79
C LEU A 210 14.63 2.02 16.05
N ARG A 211 15.71 2.77 16.34
CA ARG A 211 16.04 3.98 15.58
C ARG A 211 16.33 3.68 14.11
N LYS A 212 17.13 2.64 13.81
CA LYS A 212 17.41 2.21 12.42
C LYS A 212 16.13 1.85 11.67
N ILE A 213 15.25 1.05 12.27
CA ILE A 213 13.97 0.68 11.64
C ILE A 213 13.06 1.90 11.45
N THR A 214 13.07 2.84 12.40
CA THR A 214 12.32 4.11 12.31
C THR A 214 12.83 4.97 11.15
N ILE A 215 14.15 5.09 10.98
CA ILE A 215 14.79 5.77 9.85
C ILE A 215 14.43 5.07 8.54
N ALA A 216 14.54 3.74 8.47
CA ALA A 216 14.20 2.97 7.28
C ALA A 216 12.75 3.21 6.83
N HIS A 217 11.81 3.20 7.78
CA HIS A 217 10.40 3.47 7.51
C HIS A 217 10.17 4.90 7.04
N PHE A 218 10.83 5.88 7.67
CA PHE A 218 10.75 7.29 7.30
C PHE A 218 11.28 7.54 5.88
N LEU A 219 12.47 7.03 5.54
CA LEU A 219 13.08 7.21 4.23
C LEU A 219 12.24 6.59 3.11
N ARG A 220 11.65 5.40 3.34
CA ARG A 220 10.66 4.80 2.40
C ARG A 220 9.46 5.70 2.14
N LEU A 221 9.14 6.60 3.06
CA LEU A 221 7.99 7.48 2.96
C LEU A 221 8.30 8.83 2.29
N VAL A 222 9.51 9.35 2.50
CA VAL A 222 9.83 10.74 2.13
C VAL A 222 10.82 10.87 0.98
N HIS A 223 11.56 9.83 0.65
CA HIS A 223 12.60 9.94 -0.37
C HIS A 223 11.98 9.86 -1.78
N PRO A 224 12.14 10.91 -2.63
CA PRO A 224 11.51 10.93 -3.96
C PRO A 224 11.93 9.77 -4.87
N ILE A 225 13.16 9.26 -4.71
CA ILE A 225 13.65 8.07 -5.43
C ILE A 225 12.71 6.86 -5.34
N ASN A 226 11.93 6.76 -4.26
CA ASN A 226 11.06 5.62 -4.03
C ASN A 226 9.78 5.66 -4.87
N TYR A 227 9.52 6.74 -5.62
CA TYR A 227 8.20 7.00 -6.19
C TYR A 227 8.24 7.31 -7.67
N PHE A 228 7.14 6.98 -8.34
CA PHE A 228 6.86 7.36 -9.73
C PHE A 228 5.34 7.45 -9.94
N LEU A 229 4.92 8.18 -10.97
CA LEU A 229 3.51 8.33 -11.30
C LEU A 229 3.04 7.25 -12.27
N VAL A 230 1.85 6.72 -12.01
CA VAL A 230 1.13 5.82 -12.92
C VAL A 230 -0.34 6.23 -13.01
N PRO A 231 -1.08 5.79 -14.03
CA PRO A 231 -2.52 6.01 -14.09
C PRO A 231 -3.23 5.50 -12.84
N LYS A 232 -4.13 6.32 -12.29
CA LYS A 232 -4.99 5.90 -11.18
C LYS A 232 -5.99 4.87 -11.67
N THR A 233 -6.25 3.83 -10.88
CA THR A 233 -7.17 2.71 -11.22
C THR A 233 -8.60 3.13 -11.61
N LYS A 234 -9.06 4.34 -11.27
CA LYS A 234 -10.37 4.85 -11.72
C LYS A 234 -10.33 5.36 -13.16
N LEU A 235 -9.15 5.74 -13.63
CA LEU A 235 -8.87 6.28 -14.94
C LEU A 235 -8.04 5.33 -15.81
N SER A 236 -7.91 4.07 -15.39
CA SER A 236 -7.26 3.00 -16.14
C SER A 236 -8.06 1.70 -16.01
N ASN A 237 -7.90 0.80 -16.99
CA ASN A 237 -8.52 -0.51 -16.97
C ASN A 237 -7.83 -1.54 -16.03
N MET A 238 -6.66 -1.20 -15.48
CA MET A 238 -5.92 -2.03 -14.50
C MET A 238 -5.09 -1.18 -13.52
N ASP A 239 -4.73 -1.75 -12.36
CA ASP A 239 -3.81 -1.13 -11.39
C ASP A 239 -2.35 -1.51 -11.68
N ILE A 240 -1.77 -0.85 -12.68
CA ILE A 240 -0.39 -1.16 -13.13
C ILE A 240 0.67 -0.81 -12.08
N GLY A 241 0.37 0.11 -11.14
CA GLY A 241 1.32 0.55 -10.11
C GLY A 241 1.67 -0.50 -9.06
N GLU A 242 0.97 -1.62 -9.02
CA GLU A 242 1.27 -2.77 -8.15
C GLU A 242 1.86 -3.96 -8.93
N SER A 243 2.10 -3.83 -10.25
CA SER A 243 2.70 -4.90 -11.07
C SER A 243 4.15 -5.13 -10.63
N PRO A 244 4.51 -6.37 -10.24
CA PRO A 244 5.89 -6.72 -9.91
C PRO A 244 6.86 -6.47 -11.07
N GLU A 245 6.42 -6.71 -12.31
CA GLU A 245 7.21 -6.51 -13.52
C GLU A 245 7.52 -5.02 -13.75
N LEU A 246 6.52 -4.14 -13.64
CA LEU A 246 6.75 -2.69 -13.74
C LEU A 246 7.66 -2.19 -12.61
N ILE A 247 7.45 -2.67 -11.38
CA ILE A 247 8.30 -2.31 -10.24
C ILE A 247 9.74 -2.77 -10.47
N SER A 248 9.94 -3.98 -11.03
CA SER A 248 11.28 -4.49 -11.38
C SER A 248 11.96 -3.60 -12.43
N PHE A 249 11.26 -3.29 -13.53
CA PHE A 249 11.74 -2.37 -14.56
C PHE A 249 12.11 -1.00 -14.00
N MET A 250 11.25 -0.43 -13.14
CA MET A 250 11.49 0.89 -12.56
C MET A 250 12.69 0.88 -11.61
N ARG A 251 12.95 -0.22 -10.88
CA ARG A 251 14.17 -0.34 -10.07
C ARG A 251 15.43 -0.36 -10.93
N GLU A 252 15.43 -1.08 -12.05
CA GLU A 252 16.57 -1.06 -12.99
C GLU A 252 16.79 0.31 -13.61
N THR A 253 15.70 0.99 -13.96
CA THR A 253 15.74 2.37 -14.47
C THR A 253 16.36 3.31 -13.43
N VAL A 254 15.92 3.21 -12.17
CA VAL A 254 16.45 4.03 -11.07
C VAL A 254 17.89 3.66 -10.75
N TYR A 255 18.27 2.38 -10.77
CA TYR A 255 19.66 1.95 -10.61
C TYR A 255 20.55 2.53 -11.70
N SER A 256 20.10 2.51 -12.95
CA SER A 256 20.86 3.08 -14.08
C SER A 256 21.02 4.59 -13.95
N ARG A 257 20.02 5.29 -13.42
CA ARG A 257 20.06 6.75 -13.23
C ARG A 257 20.85 7.18 -11.98
N TYR A 258 20.80 6.39 -10.92
CA TYR A 258 21.17 6.78 -9.54
C TYR A 258 21.95 5.70 -8.77
N LYS A 259 22.75 4.87 -9.44
CA LYS A 259 23.41 3.68 -8.86
C LYS A 259 23.92 3.84 -7.42
N ASP A 260 24.74 4.85 -7.15
CA ASP A 260 25.35 5.05 -5.84
C ASP A 260 24.31 5.42 -4.78
N ILE A 261 23.41 6.36 -5.11
CA ILE A 261 22.31 6.79 -4.24
C ILE A 261 21.35 5.64 -3.95
N LEU A 262 20.99 4.85 -4.96
CA LEU A 262 20.06 3.74 -4.78
C LEU A 262 20.67 2.68 -3.85
N THR A 263 21.96 2.39 -4.02
CA THR A 263 22.66 1.40 -3.18
C THR A 263 22.69 1.86 -1.71
N GLU A 264 23.08 3.11 -1.44
CA GLU A 264 23.06 3.66 -0.08
C GLU A 264 21.63 3.70 0.49
N TYR A 265 20.66 4.11 -0.33
CA TYR A 265 19.25 4.15 0.06
C TYR A 265 18.72 2.76 0.44
N GLU A 266 18.96 1.72 -0.36
CA GLU A 266 18.53 0.33 -0.12
C GLU A 266 19.04 -0.20 1.23
N ASP A 267 20.31 0.07 1.55
CA ASP A 267 20.90 -0.30 2.84
C ASP A 267 20.21 0.43 4.00
N LEU A 268 20.00 1.74 3.87
CA LEU A 268 19.34 2.57 4.89
C LEU A 268 17.87 2.19 5.11
N ILE A 269 17.16 1.76 4.06
CA ILE A 269 15.77 1.32 4.17
C ILE A 269 15.62 -0.16 4.54
N MET A 270 16.73 -0.85 4.80
CA MET A 270 16.75 -2.27 5.16
C MET A 270 15.98 -3.10 4.14
N SER A 271 16.16 -2.84 2.84
CA SER A 271 15.42 -3.56 1.81
C SER A 271 15.82 -5.03 1.77
N LYS A 272 14.84 -5.92 1.60
CA LYS A 272 15.16 -7.29 1.17
C LYS A 272 15.83 -7.22 -0.20
N LYS A 273 16.72 -8.16 -0.49
CA LYS A 273 17.15 -8.38 -1.87
C LYS A 273 15.94 -8.86 -2.66
N ILE A 274 15.60 -8.16 -3.75
CA ILE A 274 14.45 -8.50 -4.58
C ILE A 274 14.97 -9.12 -5.86
N GLU A 275 14.41 -10.26 -6.23
CA GLU A 275 14.73 -10.91 -7.49
C GLU A 275 14.29 -10.00 -8.64
N THR A 276 15.21 -9.81 -9.59
CA THR A 276 14.91 -9.16 -10.86
C THR A 276 13.98 -10.07 -11.65
N LEU A 277 12.84 -9.54 -12.08
CA LEU A 277 11.89 -10.26 -12.92
C LEU A 277 12.17 -9.97 -14.39
N ASP A 278 12.05 -10.99 -15.25
CA ASP A 278 12.03 -10.78 -16.70
C ASP A 278 10.72 -10.08 -17.08
N TYR A 279 10.83 -8.80 -17.44
CA TYR A 279 9.73 -7.98 -17.91
C TYR A 279 9.74 -7.79 -19.43
N HIS A 280 10.75 -8.24 -20.17
CA HIS A 280 10.89 -7.99 -21.60
C HIS A 280 9.75 -8.62 -22.42
N ASN A 281 9.23 -9.73 -21.92
CA ASN A 281 8.12 -10.46 -22.53
C ASN A 281 6.76 -10.13 -21.90
N CYS A 282 6.71 -9.22 -20.92
CA CYS A 282 5.46 -8.82 -20.28
C CYS A 282 4.59 -8.04 -21.27
N ARG A 283 3.48 -8.64 -21.68
CA ARG A 283 2.47 -8.03 -22.54
C ARG A 283 1.20 -7.79 -21.74
N PHE A 284 0.67 -6.59 -21.86
CA PHE A 284 -0.63 -6.21 -21.31
C PHE A 284 -1.34 -5.30 -22.29
N ASN A 285 -2.55 -4.85 -21.94
CA ASN A 285 -3.26 -3.83 -22.70
C ASN A 285 -3.75 -2.80 -21.69
N LEU A 286 -2.95 -1.77 -21.45
CA LEU A 286 -3.28 -0.69 -20.55
C LEU A 286 -3.85 0.45 -21.37
N GLU A 287 -5.08 0.79 -21.06
CA GLU A 287 -5.71 2.01 -21.54
C GLU A 287 -5.92 2.95 -20.34
N TYR A 288 -5.62 4.23 -20.52
CA TYR A 288 -5.62 5.22 -19.45
C TYR A 288 -6.11 6.59 -19.92
N GLY A 289 -6.52 7.42 -18.95
CA GLY A 289 -7.10 8.74 -19.21
C GLY A 289 -8.59 8.71 -19.57
N LEU A 290 -9.25 7.54 -19.44
CA LEU A 290 -10.70 7.37 -19.59
C LEU A 290 -11.35 7.17 -18.22
N ASP A 291 -12.52 7.73 -17.97
CA ASP A 291 -13.27 7.46 -16.74
C ASP A 291 -13.93 6.06 -16.80
N TYR A 292 -13.18 5.04 -16.43
CA TYR A 292 -13.64 3.63 -16.41
C TYR A 292 -14.73 3.36 -15.36
N LYS A 293 -15.04 4.33 -14.49
CA LYS A 293 -16.20 4.22 -13.59
C LYS A 293 -17.52 4.63 -14.23
N ASN A 294 -17.50 5.30 -15.39
CA ASN A 294 -18.70 5.68 -16.13
C ASN A 294 -18.90 4.89 -17.44
N SER A 295 -17.91 4.12 -17.89
CA SER A 295 -18.03 3.28 -19.10
C SER A 295 -18.78 1.94 -18.89
N LYS A 296 -19.34 1.69 -17.71
CA LYS A 296 -20.31 0.61 -17.47
C LYS A 296 -21.78 1.05 -17.56
N ASP A 297 -22.06 2.30 -17.95
CA ASP A 297 -23.43 2.82 -18.08
C ASP A 297 -23.99 2.78 -19.52
N SER A 298 -23.29 2.17 -20.47
CA SER A 298 -23.87 1.76 -21.76
C SER A 298 -24.05 0.26 -21.86
N GLU A 299 -24.59 -0.37 -20.80
CA GLU A 299 -25.49 -1.52 -20.87
C GLU A 299 -26.02 -1.85 -19.47
N GLY A 300 -27.29 -1.46 -19.22
CA GLY A 300 -28.09 -1.99 -18.11
C GLY A 300 -28.06 -1.19 -16.80
N LYS A 301 -29.03 -0.29 -16.64
CA LYS A 301 -29.46 0.35 -15.37
C LYS A 301 -29.30 -0.58 -14.15
N ARG A 302 -28.57 -0.16 -13.12
CA ARG A 302 -28.84 -0.61 -11.73
C ARG A 302 -28.65 0.50 -10.70
N LEU A 303 -29.76 0.78 -9.99
CA LEU A 303 -29.84 1.69 -8.86
C LEU A 303 -28.84 1.32 -7.76
N LYS A 304 -28.15 2.35 -7.27
CA LYS A 304 -27.35 2.34 -6.03
C LYS A 304 -28.25 2.04 -4.83
N SER A 305 -27.86 1.08 -3.99
CA SER A 305 -28.16 1.17 -2.57
C SER A 305 -26.99 0.68 -1.72
N THR A 306 -26.61 1.56 -0.80
CA THR A 306 -25.57 1.47 0.21
C THR A 306 -26.00 0.59 1.38
N LYS A 307 -25.16 -0.39 1.77
CA LYS A 307 -24.90 -0.81 3.16
C LYS A 307 -23.75 -1.82 3.17
N LYS A 308 -22.65 -1.49 3.87
CA LYS A 308 -21.53 -2.38 4.18
C LYS A 308 -21.82 -3.02 5.54
N THR A 309 -21.90 -4.35 5.58
CA THR A 309 -21.77 -5.16 6.80
C THR A 309 -20.41 -5.85 6.77
N GLU A 310 -19.73 -5.86 7.91
CA GLU A 310 -18.38 -6.38 8.12
C GLU A 310 -18.34 -7.92 7.98
N SER A 311 -17.28 -8.44 7.35
CA SER A 311 -17.06 -9.88 7.13
C SER A 311 -15.91 -10.38 8.02
N PRO A 312 -16.05 -11.51 8.74
CA PRO A 312 -14.97 -12.13 9.50
C PRO A 312 -13.90 -12.74 8.55
N LYS A 313 -12.63 -12.63 8.95
CA LYS A 313 -11.49 -13.21 8.23
C LYS A 313 -11.31 -14.68 8.60
N TYR A 314 -11.55 -15.58 7.65
CA TYR A 314 -11.04 -16.96 7.71
C TYR A 314 -9.56 -16.95 7.29
N ILE A 315 -8.70 -17.55 8.10
CA ILE A 315 -7.25 -17.67 7.84
C ILE A 315 -6.99 -19.15 7.52
N ALA A 316 -6.71 -19.47 6.26
CA ALA A 316 -6.21 -20.80 5.90
C ALA A 316 -4.79 -20.94 6.46
N THR A 317 -4.56 -21.92 7.34
CA THR A 317 -3.26 -22.23 7.93
C THR A 317 -2.75 -23.58 7.42
N ASN A 318 -1.50 -23.57 6.93
CA ASN A 318 -0.62 -24.70 6.60
C ASN A 318 -0.82 -25.39 5.23
N ASP A 319 0.31 -25.86 4.68
CA ASP A 319 0.48 -26.54 3.37
C ASP A 319 -0.22 -27.91 3.24
N LYS A 320 -1.26 -28.19 4.04
CA LYS A 320 -2.02 -29.44 4.01
C LYS A 320 -3.51 -29.15 3.92
N TYR A 321 -4.17 -29.69 2.88
CA TYR A 321 -5.61 -29.53 2.68
C TYR A 321 -6.36 -30.21 3.84
N SER A 322 -7.21 -29.47 4.54
CA SER A 322 -8.12 -30.08 5.51
C SER A 322 -9.29 -30.76 4.79
N ASN A 323 -9.94 -31.73 5.44
CA ASN A 323 -11.17 -32.34 4.91
C ASN A 323 -12.28 -31.29 4.70
N GLU A 324 -12.28 -30.23 5.53
CA GLU A 324 -13.22 -29.12 5.39
C GLU A 324 -12.94 -28.30 4.12
N ASP A 325 -11.68 -27.99 3.83
CA ASP A 325 -11.27 -27.32 2.59
C ASP A 325 -11.66 -28.15 1.35
N LEU A 326 -11.38 -29.44 1.38
CA LEU A 326 -11.69 -30.36 0.28
C LEU A 326 -13.20 -30.50 0.06
N SER A 327 -14.00 -30.46 1.14
CA SER A 327 -15.47 -30.44 1.04
C SER A 327 -15.99 -29.16 0.36
N ILE A 328 -15.39 -28.01 0.65
CA ILE A 328 -15.72 -26.71 0.04
C ILE A 328 -15.34 -26.71 -1.45
N ILE A 329 -14.15 -27.22 -1.76
CA ILE A 329 -13.63 -27.33 -3.12
C ILE A 329 -14.52 -28.26 -3.97
N LYS A 330 -14.83 -29.46 -3.46
CA LYS A 330 -15.75 -30.41 -4.13
C LYS A 330 -17.11 -29.76 -4.40
N ALA A 331 -17.67 -29.07 -3.41
CA ALA A 331 -18.97 -28.44 -3.55
C ALA A 331 -19.03 -27.37 -4.64
N TYR A 332 -17.90 -26.69 -4.90
CA TYR A 332 -17.82 -25.67 -5.94
C TYR A 332 -17.51 -26.25 -7.33
N LEU A 333 -16.47 -27.08 -7.42
CA LEU A 333 -15.94 -27.58 -8.68
C LEU A 333 -16.78 -28.71 -9.27
N ILE A 334 -17.37 -29.56 -8.42
CA ILE A 334 -18.14 -30.75 -8.84
C ILE A 334 -19.63 -30.50 -8.63
N ASP A 335 -20.05 -30.16 -7.41
CA ASP A 335 -21.49 -30.02 -7.10
C ASP A 335 -22.10 -28.70 -7.61
N GLY A 336 -21.28 -27.84 -8.24
CA GLY A 336 -21.72 -26.60 -8.89
C GLY A 336 -22.40 -25.60 -7.95
N LEU A 337 -22.11 -25.64 -6.65
CA LEU A 337 -22.70 -24.73 -5.68
C LEU A 337 -22.19 -23.30 -5.90
N SER A 338 -23.08 -22.32 -5.71
CA SER A 338 -22.64 -20.92 -5.67
C SER A 338 -21.81 -20.66 -4.42
N PHE A 339 -20.94 -19.64 -4.44
CA PHE A 339 -20.21 -19.23 -3.24
C PHE A 339 -21.13 -19.01 -2.03
N ARG A 340 -22.33 -18.46 -2.27
CA ARG A 340 -23.34 -18.23 -1.24
C ARG A 340 -23.96 -19.53 -0.71
N SER A 341 -24.16 -20.50 -1.60
CA SER A 341 -24.66 -21.82 -1.23
C SER A 341 -23.66 -22.55 -0.35
N ILE A 342 -22.37 -22.44 -0.66
CA ILE A 342 -21.27 -22.98 0.15
C ILE A 342 -21.25 -22.33 1.53
N GLU A 343 -21.33 -20.99 1.58
CA GLU A 343 -21.37 -20.25 2.85
C GLU A 343 -22.52 -20.70 3.76
N LYS A 344 -23.72 -20.89 3.20
CA LYS A 344 -24.90 -21.32 3.98
C LYS A 344 -24.86 -22.80 4.38
N LYS A 345 -24.50 -23.67 3.44
CA LYS A 345 -24.68 -25.12 3.59
C LYS A 345 -23.48 -25.80 4.24
N ILE A 346 -22.28 -25.28 4.00
CA ILE A 346 -21.03 -25.92 4.43
C ILE A 346 -20.42 -25.12 5.57
N LEU A 347 -20.18 -23.83 5.36
CA LEU A 347 -19.56 -22.97 6.38
C LEU A 347 -20.53 -22.52 7.48
N GLN A 348 -21.84 -22.80 7.32
CA GLN A 348 -22.91 -22.44 8.25
C GLN A 348 -22.92 -20.95 8.65
N ILE A 349 -22.51 -20.08 7.74
CA ILE A 349 -22.52 -18.63 7.93
C ILE A 349 -23.62 -17.96 7.10
N ASP A 350 -24.14 -16.85 7.62
CA ASP A 350 -25.18 -16.12 6.91
C ASP A 350 -24.62 -15.49 5.62
N SER A 351 -25.33 -15.70 4.50
CA SER A 351 -24.89 -15.31 3.16
C SER A 351 -26.00 -14.55 2.42
N PRO A 352 -26.08 -13.22 2.60
CA PRO A 352 -27.17 -12.41 2.08
C PRO A 352 -27.17 -12.34 0.54
N ALA A 353 -28.34 -12.05 -0.04
CA ALA A 353 -28.56 -11.94 -1.50
C ALA A 353 -27.59 -11.00 -2.21
N ARG A 354 -27.17 -9.95 -1.51
CA ARG A 354 -26.19 -8.97 -1.93
C ARG A 354 -25.11 -8.95 -0.86
N GLY A 355 -23.84 -9.08 -1.23
CA GLY A 355 -22.73 -9.07 -0.26
C GLY A 355 -22.36 -10.44 0.32
N GLY A 356 -23.10 -11.52 0.02
CA GLY A 356 -22.72 -12.89 0.39
C GLY A 356 -21.86 -13.57 -0.67
N GLY A 357 -21.07 -14.56 -0.27
CA GLY A 357 -20.22 -15.40 -1.12
C GLY A 357 -18.74 -15.01 -1.12
N PHE A 358 -18.34 -13.98 -0.37
CA PHE A 358 -16.97 -13.48 -0.39
C PHE A 358 -16.01 -14.35 0.43
N ILE A 359 -16.48 -15.00 1.49
CA ILE A 359 -15.65 -15.87 2.33
C ILE A 359 -15.35 -17.16 1.56
N ALA A 360 -16.39 -17.82 1.02
CA ALA A 360 -16.20 -19.00 0.18
C ALA A 360 -15.33 -18.69 -1.06
N LYS A 361 -15.53 -17.52 -1.70
CA LYS A 361 -14.66 -17.09 -2.81
C LYS A 361 -13.22 -16.87 -2.38
N GLY A 362 -12.99 -16.28 -1.21
CA GLY A 362 -11.64 -16.09 -0.66
C GLY A 362 -10.92 -17.40 -0.42
N ILE A 363 -11.61 -18.39 0.17
CA ILE A 363 -11.09 -19.74 0.40
C ILE A 363 -10.73 -20.42 -0.92
N LEU A 364 -11.65 -20.45 -1.89
CA LEU A 364 -11.43 -21.08 -3.20
C LEU A 364 -10.29 -20.41 -3.99
N ASN A 365 -10.25 -19.08 -4.02
CA ASN A 365 -9.14 -18.33 -4.63
C ASN A 365 -7.80 -18.68 -3.96
N SER A 366 -7.81 -18.91 -2.64
CA SER A 366 -6.61 -19.32 -1.93
C SER A 366 -6.12 -20.72 -2.35
N TYR A 367 -6.92 -21.53 -3.06
CA TYR A 367 -6.53 -22.81 -3.65
C TYR A 367 -6.36 -22.75 -5.18
N GLY A 368 -6.31 -21.54 -5.75
CA GLY A 368 -6.15 -21.34 -7.20
C GLY A 368 -7.42 -21.61 -8.02
N ILE A 369 -8.59 -21.65 -7.36
CA ILE A 369 -9.89 -21.85 -8.00
C ILE A 369 -10.55 -20.50 -8.25
N GLU A 370 -10.93 -20.25 -9.49
CA GLU A 370 -11.58 -19.03 -9.95
C GLU A 370 -13.07 -19.23 -10.25
N ALA A 371 -13.79 -18.13 -10.49
CA ALA A 371 -15.22 -18.17 -10.77
C ALA A 371 -15.60 -18.98 -12.02
N LYS A 372 -14.66 -19.12 -12.97
CA LYS A 372 -14.84 -19.87 -14.22
C LYS A 372 -14.81 -21.39 -14.02
N ASP A 373 -14.23 -21.86 -12.92
CA ASP A 373 -14.01 -23.29 -12.67
C ASP A 373 -15.23 -23.98 -12.05
N LYS A 374 -16.28 -23.21 -11.75
CA LYS A 374 -17.50 -23.70 -11.10
C LYS A 374 -18.18 -24.83 -11.90
N GLY A 375 -18.35 -25.99 -11.27
CA GLY A 375 -19.05 -27.13 -11.88
C GLY A 375 -18.34 -27.70 -13.13
N THR A 376 -17.04 -27.42 -13.29
CA THR A 376 -16.27 -27.87 -14.46
C THR A 376 -15.62 -29.24 -14.28
N VAL A 377 -15.58 -29.76 -13.04
CA VAL A 377 -14.92 -31.04 -12.70
C VAL A 377 -15.96 -32.15 -12.58
N THR A 378 -15.64 -33.30 -13.16
CA THR A 378 -16.40 -34.55 -13.10
C THR A 378 -15.43 -35.72 -12.97
N ASP A 379 -15.91 -36.89 -12.53
CA ASP A 379 -15.07 -38.09 -12.42
C ASP A 379 -14.44 -38.50 -13.75
N LYS A 380 -15.06 -38.14 -14.88
CA LYS A 380 -14.60 -38.46 -16.23
C LYS A 380 -13.49 -37.54 -16.73
N ASN A 381 -13.39 -36.30 -16.23
CA ASN A 381 -12.44 -35.30 -16.74
C ASN A 381 -11.36 -34.87 -15.72
N ILE A 382 -11.44 -35.29 -14.46
CA ILE A 382 -10.50 -34.83 -13.41
C ILE A 382 -9.03 -35.17 -13.73
N ASN A 383 -8.73 -36.35 -14.27
CA ASN A 383 -7.36 -36.73 -14.64
C ASN A 383 -6.83 -35.94 -15.86
N GLU A 384 -7.72 -35.60 -16.79
CA GLU A 384 -7.40 -34.74 -17.92
C GLU A 384 -7.11 -33.30 -17.46
N LEU A 385 -7.96 -32.77 -16.56
CA LEU A 385 -7.75 -31.45 -15.96
C LEU A 385 -6.46 -31.36 -15.14
N ILE A 386 -6.08 -32.41 -14.40
CA ILE A 386 -4.78 -32.47 -13.71
C ILE A 386 -3.61 -32.39 -14.70
N SER A 387 -3.73 -33.05 -15.86
CA SER A 387 -2.68 -33.09 -16.87
C SER A 387 -2.52 -31.75 -17.60
N ASN A 388 -3.63 -31.06 -17.85
CA ASN A 388 -3.68 -29.82 -18.63
C ASN A 388 -3.45 -28.54 -17.80
N ASN A 389 -3.45 -28.62 -16.46
CA ASN A 389 -3.23 -27.47 -15.58
C ASN A 389 -1.85 -27.50 -14.92
N THR A 390 -1.39 -26.35 -14.44
CA THR A 390 -0.12 -26.20 -13.71
C THR A 390 -0.33 -25.42 -12.39
N GLY A 391 0.72 -25.30 -11.58
CA GLY A 391 0.71 -24.47 -10.38
C GLY A 391 -0.31 -24.92 -9.31
N LYS A 392 -0.95 -23.96 -8.67
CA LYS A 392 -1.79 -24.17 -7.49
C LYS A 392 -3.07 -24.96 -7.79
N LEU A 393 -3.70 -24.67 -8.94
CA LEU A 393 -4.90 -25.39 -9.38
C LEU A 393 -4.60 -26.88 -9.63
N LYS A 394 -3.46 -27.22 -10.24
CA LYS A 394 -3.05 -28.62 -10.42
C LYS A 394 -2.96 -29.37 -9.09
N ARG A 395 -2.29 -28.78 -8.09
CA ARG A 395 -2.16 -29.40 -6.75
C ARG A 395 -3.53 -29.61 -6.11
N THR A 396 -4.41 -28.61 -6.18
CA THR A 396 -5.79 -28.70 -5.68
C THR A 396 -6.58 -29.82 -6.34
N LEU A 397 -6.45 -30.01 -7.66
CA LEU A 397 -7.13 -31.08 -8.38
C LEU A 397 -6.60 -32.47 -8.02
N ILE A 398 -5.30 -32.62 -7.73
CA ILE A 398 -4.71 -33.88 -7.25
C ILE A 398 -5.31 -34.26 -5.89
N GLU A 399 -5.30 -33.34 -4.94
CA GLU A 399 -5.82 -33.55 -3.58
C GLU A 399 -7.33 -33.82 -3.59
N LEU A 400 -8.08 -33.12 -4.45
CA LEU A 400 -9.51 -33.38 -4.65
C LEU A 400 -9.75 -34.79 -5.22
N ASN A 401 -8.94 -35.25 -6.17
CA ASN A 401 -9.06 -36.59 -6.76
C ASN A 401 -8.80 -37.69 -5.73
N GLU A 402 -7.80 -37.51 -4.86
CA GLU A 402 -7.53 -38.43 -3.74
C GLU A 402 -8.67 -38.43 -2.72
N TYR A 403 -9.19 -37.25 -2.38
CA TYR A 403 -10.33 -37.11 -1.46
C TYR A 403 -11.59 -37.82 -1.95
N ILE A 404 -11.95 -37.69 -3.23
CA ILE A 404 -13.13 -38.34 -3.82
C ILE A 404 -12.99 -39.86 -3.77
N LYS A 405 -11.79 -40.39 -4.09
CA LYS A 405 -11.51 -41.83 -4.06
C LYS A 405 -11.57 -42.44 -2.66
N ASN A 406 -11.34 -41.63 -1.62
CA ASN A 406 -11.41 -42.08 -0.22
C ASN A 406 -12.79 -41.90 0.42
N CYS A 407 -13.74 -41.23 -0.25
CA CYS A 407 -15.13 -41.04 0.21
C CYS A 407 -16.14 -41.98 -0.48
N HIS A 408 -15.69 -42.79 -1.44
CA HIS A 408 -16.40 -43.90 -2.06
C HIS A 408 -15.77 -45.21 -1.64
#